data_AF-A0A919FI35-F1
#
_entry.id   AF-A0A919FI35-F1
#
_cell.length_a   1.000
_cell.length_b   1.000
_cell.length_c   1.000
_cell.angle_alpha   90.00
_cell.angle_beta   90.00
_cell.angle_gamma   90.00
#
_symmetry.space_group_name_H-M   'P 1'
#
loop_
_entity.id
_entity.type
_entity.pdbx_description
1 polymer ?
#
loop_
_entity_poly.entity_id
_entity_poly.type
_entity_poly.pdbx_seq_one_letter_code
_entity_poly.pdbx_strand_id
1 'polypeptide(L)'
;MRSRKTPQEKKQLSLAKDRRNNYGENDKASRKTIPFRKASVNRANRHADRQTLSDATGANDAEVSESAELRLRGRRPKVWRKWPDMALGDYISQRKA
;
A
#
# COMPACT_ATOMS: atom_id res chain seq x y z
N MET A 1 -8.84 28.68 -7.57
CA MET A 1 -7.49 28.78 -8.17
C MET A 1 -6.43 28.53 -7.10
N ARG A 2 -5.35 27.78 -7.38
CA ARG A 2 -4.19 27.73 -6.46
C ARG A 2 -3.46 29.07 -6.54
N SER A 3 -3.24 29.74 -5.40
CA SER A 3 -2.40 30.94 -5.36
C SER A 3 -0.93 30.58 -5.62
N ARG A 4 -0.16 31.53 -6.17
CA ARG A 4 1.27 31.36 -6.39
C ARG A 4 1.97 31.42 -5.03
N LYS A 5 2.62 30.32 -4.65
CA LYS A 5 3.31 30.23 -3.36
C LYS A 5 4.58 31.06 -3.34
N THR A 6 4.83 31.71 -2.21
CA THR A 6 6.08 32.41 -1.93
C THR A 6 7.24 31.40 -1.82
N PRO A 7 8.51 31.84 -1.99
CA PRO A 7 9.66 30.99 -1.73
C PRO A 7 9.65 30.35 -0.33
N GLN A 8 9.22 31.10 0.69
CA GLN A 8 9.13 30.63 2.07
C GLN A 8 8.08 29.53 2.21
N GLU A 9 6.90 29.69 1.63
CA GLU A 9 5.85 28.67 1.62
C GLU A 9 6.29 27.42 0.86
N LYS A 10 7.01 27.56 -0.26
CA LYS A 10 7.58 26.43 -0.99
C LYS A 10 8.58 25.66 -0.12
N LYS A 11 9.45 26.37 0.61
CA LYS A 11 10.43 25.76 1.52
C LYS A 11 9.74 25.02 2.67
N GLN A 12 8.73 25.63 3.30
CA GLN A 12 7.96 24.98 4.36
C GLN A 12 7.28 23.70 3.87
N LEU A 13 6.71 23.74 2.67
CA LEU A 13 6.10 22.54 2.08
C LEU A 13 7.12 21.46 1.74
N SER A 14 8.30 21.83 1.25
CA SER A 14 9.37 20.87 0.99
C SER A 14 9.79 20.18 2.30
N LEU A 15 10.04 20.94 3.37
CA LEU A 15 10.40 20.38 4.68
C LEU A 15 9.34 19.41 5.24
N ALA A 16 8.04 19.72 5.05
CA ALA A 16 6.94 18.91 5.56
C ALA A 16 6.56 17.72 4.67
N LYS A 17 6.74 17.81 3.34
CA LYS A 17 6.19 16.85 2.37
C LYS A 17 7.23 16.04 1.63
N ASP A 18 8.43 16.57 1.43
CA ASP A 18 9.53 15.79 0.83
C ASP A 18 10.00 14.78 1.86
N ARG A 19 10.27 13.55 1.39
CA ARG A 19 10.60 12.43 2.27
C ARG A 19 11.96 11.85 1.95
N ARG A 20 12.70 11.46 3.00
CA ARG A 20 14.02 10.84 2.91
C ARG A 20 14.00 9.48 3.58
N ASN A 21 14.68 8.52 2.96
CA ASN A 21 14.89 7.21 3.56
C ASN A 21 15.86 7.37 4.75
N ASN A 22 15.42 6.96 5.94
CA ASN A 22 16.19 6.95 7.18
C ASN A 22 16.36 5.51 7.73
N TYR A 23 16.18 4.49 6.89
CA TYR A 23 16.46 3.13 7.34
C TYR A 23 17.98 2.94 7.45
N GLY A 24 18.50 2.96 8.68
CA GLY A 24 19.95 2.88 8.95
C GLY A 24 20.58 1.50 8.70
N GLU A 25 19.78 0.43 8.67
CA GLU A 25 20.29 -0.93 8.54
C GLU A 25 20.65 -1.31 7.09
N ASN A 26 19.77 -1.05 6.13
CA ASN A 26 19.98 -1.51 4.74
C ASN A 26 19.18 -0.69 3.71
N ASP A 27 19.86 0.15 2.94
CA ASP A 27 19.26 0.92 1.84
C ASP A 27 18.66 0.04 0.71
N LYS A 28 19.03 -1.24 0.63
CA LYS A 28 18.48 -2.20 -0.35
C LYS A 28 17.15 -2.81 0.11
N ALA A 29 16.85 -2.77 1.41
CA ALA A 29 15.68 -3.44 1.98
C ALA A 29 14.37 -2.81 1.48
N SER A 30 14.26 -1.48 1.48
CA SER A 30 13.06 -0.79 0.99
C SER A 30 12.77 -1.16 -0.48
N ARG A 31 13.81 -1.13 -1.34
CA ARG A 31 13.71 -1.46 -2.76
C ARG A 31 13.24 -2.89 -3.04
N LYS A 32 13.59 -3.87 -2.20
CA LYS A 32 13.20 -5.28 -2.37
C LYS A 32 11.88 -5.61 -1.66
N THR A 33 11.71 -5.14 -0.43
CA THR A 33 10.60 -5.54 0.44
C THR A 33 9.28 -4.89 0.04
N ILE A 34 9.30 -3.65 -0.48
CA ILE A 34 8.08 -2.94 -0.91
C ILE A 34 7.39 -3.70 -2.07
N PRO A 35 8.07 -4.00 -3.20
CA PRO A 35 7.48 -4.83 -4.26
C PRO A 35 7.06 -6.21 -3.75
N PHE A 36 7.89 -6.86 -2.93
CA PHE A 36 7.60 -8.18 -2.39
C PHE A 36 6.31 -8.22 -1.55
N ARG A 37 6.15 -7.30 -0.59
CA ARG A 37 4.96 -7.22 0.26
C ARG A 37 3.71 -6.94 -0.57
N LYS A 38 3.80 -6.02 -1.53
CA LYS A 38 2.70 -5.72 -2.46
C LYS A 38 2.29 -6.96 -3.26
N ALA A 39 3.26 -7.68 -3.82
CA ALA A 39 3.01 -8.90 -4.58
C ALA A 39 2.42 -10.02 -3.70
N SER A 40 2.95 -10.21 -2.49
CA SER A 40 2.48 -11.22 -1.54
C SER A 40 1.02 -11.02 -1.16
N VAL A 41 0.61 -9.80 -0.81
CA VAL A 41 -0.79 -9.49 -0.45
C VAL A 41 -1.73 -9.68 -1.64
N ASN A 42 -1.34 -9.22 -2.83
CA ASN A 42 -2.14 -9.40 -4.04
C ASN A 42 -2.30 -10.88 -4.40
N ARG A 43 -1.23 -11.68 -4.30
CA ARG A 43 -1.29 -13.13 -4.52
C ARG A 43 -2.21 -13.81 -3.52
N ALA A 44 -2.12 -13.45 -2.23
CA ALA A 44 -2.97 -14.02 -1.19
C ALA A 44 -4.46 -13.71 -1.43
N ASN A 45 -4.79 -12.49 -1.85
CA ASN A 45 -6.17 -12.14 -2.20
C ASN A 45 -6.65 -12.94 -3.41
N ARG A 46 -5.91 -12.92 -4.53
CA ARG A 46 -6.27 -13.71 -5.72
C ARG A 46 -6.40 -15.20 -5.45
N HIS A 47 -5.60 -15.74 -4.53
CA HIS A 47 -5.69 -17.13 -4.13
C HIS A 47 -6.98 -17.42 -3.36
N ALA A 48 -7.31 -16.60 -2.37
CA ALA A 48 -8.57 -16.71 -1.63
C ALA A 48 -9.79 -16.56 -2.56
N ASP A 49 -9.75 -15.60 -3.48
CA ASP A 49 -10.84 -15.36 -4.43
C ASP A 49 -11.03 -16.57 -5.36
N ARG A 50 -9.93 -17.14 -5.88
CA ARG A 50 -9.99 -18.37 -6.72
C ARG A 50 -10.54 -19.56 -5.96
N GLN A 51 -10.15 -19.75 -4.69
CA GLN A 51 -10.66 -20.84 -3.86
C GLN A 51 -12.16 -20.65 -3.55
N THR A 52 -12.62 -19.40 -3.43
CA THR A 52 -14.05 -19.12 -3.22
C THR A 52 -14.87 -19.37 -4.49
N LEU A 53 -14.29 -19.06 -5.65
CA LEU A 53 -14.95 -19.19 -6.94
C LEU A 53 -14.85 -20.60 -7.56
N SER A 54 -13.93 -21.45 -7.11
CA SER A 54 -13.74 -22.79 -7.69
C SER A 54 -15.02 -23.61 -7.65
N ASP A 55 -15.79 -23.50 -6.57
CA ASP A 55 -17.02 -24.26 -6.37
C ASP A 55 -18.14 -23.83 -7.34
N ALA A 56 -18.06 -22.61 -7.88
CA ALA A 56 -19.01 -22.03 -8.82
C ALA A 56 -18.58 -22.15 -10.30
N THR A 57 -17.52 -22.90 -10.61
CA THR A 57 -17.06 -23.09 -12.01
C THR A 57 -17.72 -24.26 -12.75
N GLY A 58 -18.57 -25.03 -12.05
CA GLY A 58 -19.25 -26.21 -12.60
C GLY A 58 -20.53 -25.90 -13.36
N ALA A 59 -21.52 -26.80 -13.26
CA ALA A 59 -22.84 -26.59 -13.84
C ALA A 59 -23.47 -25.29 -13.31
N ASN A 60 -24.29 -24.65 -14.14
CA ASN A 60 -24.94 -23.39 -13.80
C ASN A 60 -26.02 -23.63 -12.74
N ASP A 61 -25.61 -23.52 -11.48
CA ASP A 61 -26.45 -23.60 -10.29
C ASP A 61 -26.50 -22.21 -9.64
N ALA A 62 -27.71 -21.67 -9.56
CA ALA A 62 -27.97 -20.33 -9.04
C ALA A 62 -27.66 -20.22 -7.55
N GLU A 63 -27.99 -21.24 -6.75
CA GLU A 63 -27.74 -21.23 -5.31
C GLU A 63 -26.24 -21.31 -5.01
N VAL A 64 -25.51 -22.16 -5.75
CA VAL A 64 -24.06 -22.27 -5.61
C VAL A 64 -23.38 -20.96 -5.99
N SER A 65 -23.81 -20.34 -7.10
CA SER A 65 -23.27 -19.06 -7.59
C SER A 65 -23.52 -17.92 -6.60
N GLU A 66 -24.74 -17.80 -6.07
CA GLU A 66 -25.09 -16.79 -5.07
C GLU A 66 -24.30 -16.99 -3.77
N SER A 67 -24.17 -18.23 -3.31
CA SER A 67 -23.39 -18.55 -2.10
C SER A 67 -21.91 -18.18 -2.25
N ALA A 68 -21.32 -18.42 -3.42
CA ALA A 68 -19.93 -18.07 -3.72
C ALA A 68 -19.74 -16.54 -3.78
N GLU A 69 -20.69 -15.82 -4.37
CA GLU A 69 -20.68 -14.36 -4.41
C GLU A 69 -20.76 -13.74 -3.00
N LEU A 70 -21.66 -14.24 -2.15
CA LEU A 70 -21.79 -13.80 -0.76
C LEU A 70 -20.49 -14.01 0.02
N ARG A 71 -19.84 -15.16 -0.12
CA ARG A 71 -18.55 -15.44 0.53
C ARG A 71 -17.45 -14.51 0.01
N LEU A 72 -17.40 -14.27 -1.30
CA LEU A 72 -16.39 -13.40 -1.93
C LEU A 72 -16.53 -11.95 -1.43
N ARG A 73 -17.76 -11.42 -1.44
CA ARG A 73 -18.05 -10.04 -1.00
C ARG A 73 -17.96 -9.86 0.51
N GLY A 74 -18.35 -10.88 1.30
CA GLY A 74 -18.29 -10.85 2.76
C GLY A 74 -16.87 -10.92 3.32
N ARG A 75 -15.90 -11.39 2.53
CA ARG A 75 -14.50 -11.47 2.93
C ARG A 75 -13.83 -10.10 2.91
N ARG A 76 -13.23 -9.69 4.04
CA ARG A 76 -12.31 -8.55 4.07
C ARG A 76 -10.97 -8.88 3.38
N PRO A 77 -10.56 -8.14 2.34
CA PRO A 77 -9.29 -8.40 1.67
C PRO A 77 -8.10 -8.05 2.56
N LYS A 78 -6.97 -8.74 2.35
CA LYS A 78 -5.69 -8.33 2.95
C LYS A 78 -5.27 -7.00 2.34
N VAL A 79 -4.88 -6.04 3.17
CA VAL A 79 -4.46 -4.71 2.73
C VAL A 79 -3.03 -4.47 3.20
N TRP A 80 -2.21 -3.93 2.31
CA TRP A 80 -0.89 -3.44 2.64
C TRP A 80 -0.67 -2.08 2.01
N ARG A 81 -0.11 -1.16 2.79
CA ARG A 81 0.23 0.18 2.35
C ARG A 81 1.63 0.51 2.85
N LYS A 82 2.50 0.98 1.96
CA LYS A 82 3.80 1.51 2.35
C LYS A 82 3.58 2.71 3.28
N TRP A 83 4.25 2.73 4.43
CA TRP A 83 4.29 3.90 5.28
C TRP A 83 5.15 4.99 4.61
N PRO A 84 4.81 6.28 4.76
CA PRO A 84 5.71 7.39 4.44
C PRO A 84 7.16 7.17 4.88
N ASP A 85 8.15 7.62 4.12
CA ASP A 85 9.48 7.80 4.71
C ASP A 85 9.51 9.10 5.56
N MET A 86 10.60 9.37 6.28
CA MET A 86 10.72 10.51 7.20
C MET A 86 10.64 11.86 6.45
N ALA A 87 9.98 12.85 7.04
CA ALA A 87 9.92 14.19 6.45
C ALA A 87 11.32 14.83 6.38
N LEU A 88 11.56 15.65 5.36
CA LEU A 88 12.87 16.28 5.12
C LEU A 88 13.30 17.16 6.30
N GLY A 89 12.37 17.89 6.92
CA GLY A 89 12.64 18.70 8.11
C GLY A 89 13.21 17.86 9.25
N ASP A 90 12.52 16.77 9.62
CA ASP A 90 12.96 15.87 10.69
C ASP A 90 14.31 15.23 10.37
N TYR A 91 14.49 14.79 9.12
CA TYR A 91 15.73 14.20 8.66
C TYR A 91 16.92 15.16 8.76
N ILE A 92 16.73 16.44 8.41
CA ILE A 92 17.78 17.47 8.54
C ILE A 92 18.08 17.73 10.02
N SER A 93 17.05 17.84 10.86
CA SER A 93 17.22 18.07 12.30
C SER A 93 18.04 16.96 12.96
N GLN A 94 17.78 15.70 12.61
CA GLN A 94 18.53 14.54 13.14
C GLN A 94 20.00 14.52 12.73
N ARG A 95 20.38 15.12 11.59
CA ARG A 95 21.76 15.17 11.11
C ARG A 95 22.57 16.35 11.68
N LYS A 96 21.90 17.33 12.26
CA LYS A 96 22.54 18.50 12.87
C LYS A 96 22.81 18.31 14.36
N ALA A 97 22.14 17.36 14.99
CA ALA A 97 22.47 16.86 16.32
C ALA A 97 23.71 15.97 16.24
#